data_AF-A0A7Y5A8U5-F1
#
_entry.id   AF-A0A7Y5A8U5-F1
#
_cell.length_a   1.000
_cell.length_b   1.000
_cell.length_c   1.000
_cell.angle_alpha   90.00
_cell.angle_beta   90.00
_cell.angle_gamma   90.00
#
_symmetry.space_group_name_H-M   'P 1'
#
loop_
_entity.id
_entity.type
_entity.pdbx_description
1 polymer ?
#
loop_
_entity_poly.entity_id
_entity_poly.type
_entity_poly.pdbx_seq_one_letter_code
_entity_poly.pdbx_strand_id
1 'polypeptide(L)'
;MGTLSVNQNKLQKRLRRLAGEAITDYNMIEDGDKVMVCLSGGKDSYTMLDVLLHLQKVAPIKFEIVAVNMDQKQPGFPEHVLPAYLKELG
;
A
#
# COMPACT_ATOMS: atom_id res chain seq x y z
N MET A 1 9.77 13.85 -8.36
CA MET A 1 8.36 13.46 -8.62
C MET A 1 7.66 14.60 -9.33
N GLY A 2 7.08 14.35 -10.51
CA GLY A 2 6.31 15.37 -11.24
C GLY A 2 4.93 15.59 -10.60
N THR A 3 4.40 16.81 -10.74
CA THR A 3 3.06 17.16 -10.25
C THR A 3 2.00 16.30 -10.94
N LEU A 4 1.14 15.64 -10.15
CA LEU A 4 0.02 14.88 -10.70
C LEU A 4 -0.93 15.81 -11.47
N SER A 5 -1.41 15.35 -12.62
CA SER A 5 -2.52 16.02 -13.31
C SER A 5 -3.77 16.08 -12.42
N VAL A 6 -4.69 16.99 -12.74
CA VAL A 6 -5.98 17.11 -12.03
C VAL A 6 -6.73 15.77 -12.00
N ASN A 7 -6.71 15.02 -13.11
CA ASN A 7 -7.39 13.72 -13.20
C ASN A 7 -6.72 12.66 -12.31
N GLN A 8 -5.38 12.63 -12.26
CA GLN A 8 -4.65 11.72 -11.37
C GLN A 8 -4.92 12.05 -9.90
N ASN A 9 -4.98 13.33 -9.53
CA ASN A 9 -5.34 13.73 -8.17
C ASN A 9 -6.76 13.28 -7.78
N LYS A 10 -7.73 13.44 -8.70
CA LYS A 10 -9.12 12.96 -8.49
C LYS A 10 -9.15 11.44 -8.32
N LEU A 11 -8.40 10.71 -9.15
CA LEU A 11 -8.30 9.25 -9.06
C LEU A 11 -7.69 8.80 -7.73
N GLN A 12 -6.58 9.40 -7.31
CA GLN A 12 -5.91 9.06 -6.05
C GLN A 12 -6.84 9.30 -4.84
N LYS A 13 -7.53 10.44 -4.80
CA LYS A 13 -8.53 10.73 -3.76
C LYS A 13 -9.67 9.70 -3.76
N ARG A 14 -10.16 9.31 -4.94
CA ARG A 14 -11.22 8.31 -5.07
C ARG A 14 -10.77 6.93 -4.55
N LEU A 15 -9.57 6.47 -4.93
CA LEU A 15 -9.05 5.18 -4.48
C LEU A 15 -8.89 5.11 -2.97
N ARG A 16 -8.32 6.16 -2.36
CA ARG A 16 -8.16 6.26 -0.90
C ARG A 16 -9.49 6.25 -0.16
N ARG A 17 -10.48 7.00 -0.66
CA ARG A 17 -11.83 7.03 -0.08
C ARG A 17 -12.48 5.65 -0.12
N LEU A 18 -12.49 5.01 -1.30
CA LEU A 18 -13.12 3.70 -1.48
C LEU A 18 -12.44 2.61 -0.62
N ALA A 19 -11.11 2.66 -0.47
CA ALA A 19 -10.40 1.74 0.40
C ALA A 19 -10.74 1.96 1.88
N GLY A 20 -10.79 3.21 2.35
CA GLY A 20 -11.19 3.52 3.73
C GLY A 20 -12.64 3.13 4.04
N GLU A 21 -13.55 3.33 3.08
CA GLU A 21 -14.95 2.86 3.16
C GLU A 21 -14.99 1.34 3.29
N ALA A 22 -14.31 0.60 2.41
CA ALA A 22 -14.27 -0.86 2.51
C ALA A 22 -13.68 -1.35 3.84
N ILE A 23 -12.59 -0.75 4.32
CA ILE A 23 -12.01 -1.11 5.62
C ILE A 23 -13.03 -0.94 6.75
N THR A 24 -13.80 0.15 6.72
CA THR A 24 -14.82 0.45 7.75
C THR A 24 -16.05 -0.43 7.62
N ASP A 25 -16.61 -0.55 6.42
CA ASP A 25 -17.86 -1.28 6.14
C ASP A 25 -17.73 -2.77 6.45
N TYR A 26 -16.52 -3.34 6.31
CA TYR A 26 -16.25 -4.76 6.52
C TYR A 26 -15.39 -5.06 7.75
N ASN A 27 -15.11 -4.06 8.61
CA ASN A 27 -14.22 -4.20 9.77
C ASN A 27 -12.91 -4.93 9.44
N MET A 28 -12.24 -4.50 8.37
CA MET A 28 -11.05 -5.21 7.86
C MET A 28 -9.79 -4.93 8.68
N ILE A 29 -9.72 -3.77 9.33
CA ILE A 29 -8.58 -3.31 10.13
C ILE A 29 -9.13 -2.58 11.36
N GLU A 30 -8.70 -3.01 12.54
CA GLU A 30 -9.07 -2.46 13.84
C GLU A 30 -7.86 -1.80 14.55
N ASP A 31 -8.13 -1.08 15.64
CA ASP A 31 -7.08 -0.44 16.43
C ASP A 31 -6.17 -1.48 17.09
N GLY A 32 -4.86 -1.33 16.89
CA GLY A 32 -3.83 -2.25 17.36
C GLY A 32 -3.43 -3.34 16.36
N ASP A 33 -4.08 -3.43 15.19
CA ASP A 33 -3.80 -4.48 14.22
C ASP A 33 -2.38 -4.41 13.64
N LYS A 34 -1.82 -5.58 13.33
CA LYS A 34 -0.61 -5.74 12.54
C LYS A 34 -0.94 -6.36 11.19
N VAL A 35 -0.89 -5.55 10.14
CA VAL A 35 -1.33 -5.91 8.79
C VAL A 35 -0.11 -6.31 7.95
N MET A 36 -0.07 -7.57 7.54
CA MET A 36 0.92 -8.04 6.55
C MET A 36 0.43 -7.74 5.13
N VAL A 37 1.22 -6.98 4.37
CA VAL A 37 0.93 -6.63 2.98
C VAL A 37 1.83 -7.43 2.06
N CYS A 38 1.26 -8.41 1.37
CA CYS A 38 1.97 -9.26 0.42
C CYS A 38 2.14 -8.56 -0.93
N LEU A 39 3.38 -8.29 -1.31
CA LEU A 39 3.76 -7.61 -2.54
C LEU A 39 4.14 -8.62 -3.61
N SER A 40 3.34 -8.67 -4.69
CA SER A 40 3.57 -9.57 -5.83
C SER A 40 4.55 -9.01 -6.86
N GLY A 41 4.90 -7.73 -6.75
CA GLY A 41 5.65 -7.00 -7.78
C GLY A 41 4.76 -6.37 -8.87
N GLY A 42 3.44 -6.56 -8.79
CA GLY A 42 2.48 -5.91 -9.69
C GLY A 42 1.99 -4.56 -9.15
N LYS A 43 1.59 -3.67 -10.07
CA LYS A 43 1.08 -2.32 -9.77
C LYS A 43 -0.04 -2.30 -8.72
N ASP A 44 -0.88 -3.33 -8.68
CA ASP A 44 -2.02 -3.40 -7.76
C ASP A 44 -1.54 -3.57 -6.31
N SER A 45 -0.55 -4.43 -6.07
CA SER A 45 0.04 -4.62 -4.74
C SER A 45 0.80 -3.38 -4.25
N TYR A 46 1.52 -2.68 -5.15
CA TYR A 46 2.16 -1.40 -4.83
C TYR A 46 1.14 -0.30 -4.54
N THR A 47 0.06 -0.23 -5.33
CA THR A 47 -1.00 0.77 -5.14
C THR A 47 -1.72 0.54 -3.82
N MET A 48 -2.02 -0.72 -3.48
CA MET A 48 -2.62 -1.08 -2.20
C MET A 48 -1.72 -0.66 -1.03
N LEU A 49 -0.42 -0.92 -1.11
CA LEU A 49 0.53 -0.48 -0.09
C LEU A 49 0.57 1.05 0.05
N ASP A 50 0.61 1.82 -1.06
CA ASP A 50 0.56 3.31 -0.99
C ASP A 50 -0.72 3.80 -0.30
N VAL A 51 -1.86 3.21 -0.63
CA VAL A 51 -3.15 3.56 -0.03
C VAL A 51 -3.16 3.24 1.46
N LEU A 52 -2.71 2.06 1.87
CA LEU A 52 -2.66 1.66 3.28
C LEU A 52 -1.68 2.51 4.08
N LEU A 53 -0.49 2.81 3.55
CA LEU A 53 0.49 3.71 4.18
C LEU A 53 -0.06 5.13 4.33
N HIS A 54 -0.86 5.60 3.37
CA HIS A 54 -1.55 6.88 3.52
C HIS A 54 -2.60 6.83 4.63
N LEU A 55 -3.44 5.79 4.65
CA LEU A 55 -4.47 5.61 5.67
C LEU A 55 -3.86 5.49 7.07
N GLN A 56 -2.75 4.77 7.24
CA GLN A 56 -2.01 4.67 8.49
C GLN A 56 -1.62 6.05 9.07
N LYS A 57 -1.35 7.03 8.21
CA LYS A 57 -0.96 8.39 8.61
C LYS A 57 -2.14 9.29 9.00
N VAL A 58 -3.34 9.01 8.50
CA VAL A 58 -4.49 9.93 8.62
C VAL A 58 -5.70 9.34 9.35
N ALA A 59 -5.77 8.02 9.48
CA ALA A 59 -6.86 7.33 10.14
C ALA A 59 -6.82 7.56 11.66
N PRO A 60 -7.99 7.54 12.34
CA PRO A 60 -8.07 7.72 13.80
C PRO A 60 -7.66 6.47 14.60
N ILE A 61 -7.36 5.35 13.93
CA ILE A 61 -6.90 4.10 14.53
C ILE A 61 -5.41 3.91 14.27
N LYS A 62 -4.72 3.26 15.19
CA LYS A 62 -3.30 2.90 15.09
C LYS A 62 -3.18 1.46 14.63
N PHE A 63 -2.49 1.24 13.52
CA PHE A 63 -2.14 -0.10 13.06
C PHE A 63 -0.73 -0.11 12.47
N GLU A 64 -0.10 -1.27 12.45
CA GLU A 64 1.23 -1.48 11.88
C GLU A 64 1.11 -2.15 10.51
N ILE A 65 2.03 -1.83 9.59
CA ILE A 65 2.11 -2.46 8.28
C ILE A 65 3.45 -3.18 8.17
N VAL A 66 3.41 -4.45 7.77
CA VAL A 66 4.60 -5.25 7.44
C VAL A 66 4.53 -5.62 5.97
N ALA A 67 5.37 -5.01 5.15
CA ALA A 67 5.47 -5.37 3.74
C ALA A 67 6.30 -6.66 3.57
N VAL A 68 5.71 -7.66 2.92
CA VAL A 68 6.34 -8.96 2.68
C VAL A 68 6.34 -9.26 1.20
N ASN A 69 7.44 -9.79 0.69
CA ASN A 69 7.54 -10.28 -0.66
C ASN A 69 7.99 -11.72 -0.66
N MET A 70 7.41 -12.49 -1.58
CA MET A 70 7.81 -13.87 -1.82
C MET A 70 8.63 -13.91 -3.10
N ASP A 71 9.90 -14.25 -2.95
CA ASP A 71 10.76 -14.56 -4.09
C ASP A 71 10.32 -15.89 -4.71
N GLN A 72 9.81 -15.80 -5.94
CA GLN A 72 9.34 -16.97 -6.69
C GLN A 72 10.49 -17.71 -7.39
N LYS A 73 11.74 -17.22 -7.27
CA LYS A 73 12.95 -17.76 -7.92
C LYS A 73 12.81 -17.94 -9.43
N GLN A 74 12.00 -17.11 -10.07
CA GLN A 74 11.86 -17.14 -11.52
C GLN A 74 13.10 -16.51 -12.17
N PRO A 75 13.60 -17.07 -13.28
CA PRO A 75 14.72 -16.49 -14.02
C PRO A 75 14.43 -15.03 -14.40
N GLY A 76 15.32 -14.12 -14.04
CA GLY A 76 15.21 -12.68 -14.36
C GLY A 76 14.30 -11.87 -13.43
N PHE A 77 13.82 -12.42 -12.31
CA PHE A 77 13.10 -11.64 -11.30
C PHE A 77 14.04 -10.60 -10.66
N PRO A 78 13.67 -9.31 -10.63
CA PRO A 78 14.54 -8.28 -10.09
C PRO A 78 14.44 -8.21 -8.56
N GLU A 79 15.20 -9.07 -7.87
CA GLU A 79 15.21 -9.22 -6.40
C GLU A 79 15.47 -7.92 -5.63
N HIS A 80 16.15 -6.94 -6.24
CA HIS A 80 16.56 -5.70 -5.60
C HIS A 80 15.51 -4.58 -5.64
N VAL A 81 14.54 -4.64 -6.57
CA VAL A 81 13.60 -3.53 -6.81
C VAL A 81 12.76 -3.26 -5.57
N LEU A 82 12.24 -4.31 -4.97
CA LEU A 82 11.32 -4.16 -3.87
C LEU A 82 12.00 -3.83 -2.53
N PRO A 83 13.12 -4.47 -2.14
CA PRO A 83 13.90 -4.02 -0.99
C PRO A 83 14.35 -2.56 -1.11
N ALA A 84 14.73 -2.09 -2.30
CA ALA A 84 15.09 -0.69 -2.52
C ALA A 84 13.88 0.24 -2.33
N TYR A 85 12.74 -0.10 -2.95
CA TYR A 85 11.50 0.67 -2.81
C TYR A 85 11.02 0.75 -1.34
N LEU A 86 11.06 -0.35 -0.61
CA LEU A 86 10.67 -0.35 0.81
C LEU A 86 11.60 0.50 1.67
N LYS A 87 12.92 0.46 1.42
CA LYS A 87 13.90 1.33 2.12
C LYS A 87 13.66 2.81 1.87
N GLU A 88 13.16 3.19 0.70
CA GLU A 88 12.84 4.59 0.39
C GLU A 88 11.59 5.09 1.14
N LEU A 89 10.71 4.18 1.59
CA LEU A 89 9.47 4.52 2.28
C LEU A 89 9.65 4.76 3.79
N GLY A 90 10.74 4.27 4.39
CA GLY A 90 11.09 4.41 5.81
C GLY A 90 11.26 3.08 6.52
#